data_AF-A0A1T4YPN6-F1
#
_entry.id   AF-A0A1T4YPN6-F1
#
_cell.length_a   1.000
_cell.length_b   1.000
_cell.length_c   1.000
_cell.angle_alpha   90.00
_cell.angle_beta   90.00
_cell.angle_gamma   90.00
#
_symmetry.space_group_name_H-M   'P 1'
#
loop_
_entity.id
_entity.type
_entity.pdbx_description
1 polymer ?
#
loop_
_entity_poly.entity_id
_entity_poly.type
_entity_poly.pdbx_seq_one_letter_code
_entity_poly.pdbx_strand_id
1 'polypeptide(L)'
;MSYLATLHRSCLAGLVGLCCLTQTLVAADPTAEQQYWLEIINRMRRAPAEELEQIVNMSSPGVWDSVKSDHPTIAAALNFYGVSAAELYAQWSTLSSAPPLAWNSSLNTSATNYSNTMVSQDQQAHGIGGQTVSQKIIAGGYSSQWLEAAESLFATGVDVLHGHAALAIDWGPDGGSGTGLQPGTSHRETLMSARIKEIGIGFQTISIPGSNTEVTGPLVITQHSATQYRSTGSGFVSDAILTGVVYADSIAADLFYTPGEGWAGTQIFIFDDLTNQLLASGVTNSAGGFNIALTGFTDGMLYRVEAPDTGLASQTFTLNAHTEVYGAPVLFYDNVYAAFQIVPEPGTLGLLAISGVLLFQRRRSLL
;
A
#
# COMPACT_ATOMS: atom_id res chain seq x y z
N MET A 1 27.77 -71.14 -32.61
CA MET A 1 27.34 -71.23 -34.02
C MET A 1 25.87 -70.85 -34.09
N SER A 2 25.60 -69.76 -34.81
CA SER A 2 24.32 -69.38 -35.46
C SER A 2 23.03 -69.38 -34.63
N TYR A 3 22.55 -68.18 -34.25
CA TYR A 3 21.13 -67.94 -33.96
C TYR A 3 20.48 -67.21 -35.15
N LEU A 4 19.48 -67.89 -35.74
CA LEU A 4 18.44 -67.34 -36.62
C LEU A 4 17.56 -66.36 -35.81
N ALA A 5 17.33 -65.13 -36.25
CA ALA A 5 16.35 -64.66 -37.26
C ALA A 5 14.91 -64.47 -36.73
N THR A 6 14.56 -63.18 -36.59
CA THR A 6 13.25 -62.50 -36.83
C THR A 6 11.98 -62.94 -36.10
N LEU A 7 11.33 -61.98 -35.42
CA LEU A 7 10.03 -61.45 -35.88
C LEU A 7 9.70 -60.06 -35.30
N HIS A 8 9.08 -59.24 -36.15
CA HIS A 8 8.56 -57.89 -35.98
C HIS A 8 7.59 -57.68 -34.81
N ARG A 9 7.62 -56.48 -34.21
CA ARG A 9 6.44 -55.62 -33.97
C ARG A 9 6.87 -54.20 -33.62
N SER A 10 6.59 -53.28 -34.53
CA SER A 10 6.77 -51.83 -34.36
C SER A 10 5.64 -51.27 -33.51
N CYS A 11 5.95 -50.68 -32.36
CA CYS A 11 5.07 -49.75 -31.66
C CYS A 11 5.64 -48.34 -31.80
N LEU A 12 4.98 -47.49 -32.60
CA LEU A 12 5.16 -46.05 -32.54
C LEU A 12 4.49 -45.55 -31.24
N ALA A 13 5.31 -45.18 -30.25
CA ALA A 13 4.85 -44.37 -29.13
C ALA A 13 4.95 -42.90 -29.53
N GLY A 14 3.80 -42.26 -29.76
CA GLY A 14 3.72 -40.80 -29.92
C GLY A 14 3.99 -40.14 -28.57
N LEU A 15 5.12 -39.43 -28.46
CA LEU A 15 5.35 -38.48 -27.39
C LEU A 15 4.45 -37.26 -27.66
N VAL A 16 3.32 -37.17 -26.96
CA VAL A 16 2.60 -35.90 -26.79
C VAL A 16 3.31 -35.16 -25.67
N GLY A 17 4.17 -34.21 -26.03
CA GLY A 17 4.76 -33.26 -25.09
C GLY A 17 3.67 -32.38 -24.52
N LEU A 18 3.24 -32.68 -23.30
CA LEU A 18 2.37 -31.81 -22.53
C LEU A 18 3.18 -30.57 -22.13
N CYS A 19 3.08 -29.51 -22.93
CA CYS A 19 3.60 -28.19 -22.58
C CYS A 19 2.71 -27.66 -21.44
N CYS A 20 3.10 -27.97 -20.21
CA CYS A 20 2.47 -27.41 -19.02
C CYS A 20 2.90 -25.93 -18.95
N LEU A 21 2.10 -25.05 -19.56
CA LEU A 21 2.17 -23.62 -19.35
C LEU A 21 1.80 -23.37 -17.88
N THR A 22 2.81 -23.28 -17.02
CA THR A 22 2.64 -22.65 -15.71
C THR A 22 2.38 -21.18 -15.97
N GLN A 23 1.11 -20.79 -16.08
CA GLN A 23 0.72 -19.40 -15.87
C GLN A 23 1.01 -19.10 -14.40
N THR A 24 2.20 -18.57 -14.12
CA THR A 24 2.38 -17.77 -12.92
C THR A 24 1.40 -16.61 -13.06
N LEU A 25 0.31 -16.64 -12.29
CA LEU A 25 -0.51 -15.45 -12.08
C LEU A 25 0.46 -14.42 -11.50
N VAL A 26 0.90 -13.48 -12.33
CA VAL A 26 1.56 -12.27 -11.84
C VAL A 26 0.49 -11.56 -11.03
N ALA A 27 0.71 -11.43 -9.73
CA ALA A 27 -0.22 -10.72 -8.87
C ALA A 27 -0.33 -9.28 -9.40
N ALA A 28 -1.56 -8.77 -9.51
CA ALA A 28 -1.78 -7.45 -10.11
C ALA A 28 -1.07 -6.34 -9.31
N ASP A 29 -0.59 -5.35 -10.04
CA ASP A 29 -0.14 -4.07 -9.47
C ASP A 29 -1.28 -3.40 -8.70
N PRO A 30 -0.98 -2.54 -7.69
CA PRO A 30 -2.00 -1.67 -7.11
C PRO A 30 -2.61 -0.77 -8.18
N THR A 31 -3.90 -0.45 -8.06
CA THR A 31 -4.47 0.70 -8.77
C THR A 31 -3.90 2.00 -8.22
N ALA A 32 -4.10 3.11 -8.95
CA ALA A 32 -3.67 4.42 -8.49
C ALA A 32 -4.33 4.81 -7.14
N GLU A 33 -5.60 4.47 -6.94
CA GLU A 33 -6.33 4.71 -5.70
C GLU A 33 -5.81 3.84 -4.54
N GLN A 34 -5.41 2.59 -4.83
CA GLN A 34 -4.79 1.72 -3.83
C GLN A 34 -3.40 2.22 -3.42
N GLN A 35 -2.61 2.69 -4.40
CA GLN A 35 -1.32 3.32 -4.12
C GLN A 35 -1.52 4.59 -3.28
N TYR A 36 -2.47 5.45 -3.65
CA TYR A 36 -2.79 6.65 -2.87
C TYR A 36 -3.19 6.32 -1.43
N TRP A 37 -4.00 5.28 -1.23
CA TRP A 37 -4.36 4.85 0.12
C TRP A 37 -3.12 4.35 0.91
N LEU A 38 -2.24 3.59 0.27
CA LEU A 38 -0.98 3.19 0.90
C LEU A 38 -0.14 4.42 1.31
N GLU A 39 -0.07 5.43 0.45
CA GLU A 39 0.69 6.65 0.72
C GLU A 39 0.11 7.43 1.91
N ILE A 40 -1.21 7.62 2.02
CA ILE A 40 -1.82 8.34 3.17
C ILE A 40 -1.69 7.54 4.47
N ILE A 41 -1.75 6.20 4.43
CA ILE A 41 -1.42 5.36 5.60
C ILE A 41 0.04 5.56 6.00
N ASN A 42 0.96 5.60 5.05
CA ASN A 42 2.38 5.80 5.33
C ASN A 42 2.72 7.24 5.76
N ARG A 43 1.94 8.24 5.34
CA ARG A 43 2.01 9.61 5.86
C ARG A 43 1.56 9.65 7.32
N MET A 44 0.43 9.03 7.64
CA MET A 44 -0.05 8.83 9.01
C MET A 44 0.99 8.15 9.89
N ARG A 45 1.55 7.03 9.44
CA ARG A 45 2.49 6.24 10.24
C ARG A 45 3.77 7.01 10.53
N ARG A 46 4.30 7.76 9.57
CA ARG A 46 5.54 8.54 9.75
C ARG A 46 5.34 9.83 10.53
N ALA A 47 4.19 10.48 10.37
CA ALA A 47 3.90 11.78 10.98
C ALA A 47 2.44 11.83 11.49
N PRO A 48 2.09 11.09 12.55
CA PRO A 48 0.70 10.98 12.98
C PRO A 48 0.11 12.34 13.37
N ALA A 49 0.86 13.20 14.06
CA ALA A 49 0.38 14.52 14.45
C ALA A 49 -0.03 15.37 13.24
N GLU A 50 0.81 15.39 12.20
CA GLU A 50 0.54 16.13 10.95
C GLU A 50 -0.64 15.51 10.20
N GLU A 51 -0.77 14.18 10.19
CA GLU A 51 -1.92 13.53 9.55
C GLU A 51 -3.25 13.92 10.19
N LEU A 52 -3.31 14.10 11.52
CA LEU A 52 -4.54 14.57 12.16
C LEU A 52 -4.95 15.93 11.60
N GLU A 53 -4.01 16.86 11.45
CA GLU A 53 -4.25 18.19 10.88
C GLU A 53 -4.69 18.12 9.41
N GLN A 54 -4.35 17.05 8.69
CA GLN A 54 -4.76 16.83 7.30
C GLN A 54 -6.17 16.25 7.18
N ILE A 55 -6.59 15.44 8.15
CA ILE A 55 -7.91 14.79 8.13
C ILE A 55 -8.98 15.71 8.73
N VAL A 56 -8.64 16.46 9.78
CA VAL A 56 -9.60 17.26 10.56
C VAL A 56 -9.12 18.67 10.85
N ASN A 57 -10.08 19.57 11.06
CA ASN A 57 -9.84 20.96 11.40
C ASN A 57 -10.14 21.19 12.89
N MET A 58 -9.12 21.56 13.65
CA MET A 58 -9.25 21.97 15.04
C MET A 58 -8.83 23.43 15.19
N SER A 59 -9.64 24.26 15.83
CA SER A 59 -9.28 25.66 16.11
C SER A 59 -8.21 25.79 17.20
N SER A 60 -8.13 24.77 18.06
CA SER A 60 -7.08 24.56 19.07
C SER A 60 -7.07 23.08 19.46
N PRO A 61 -6.00 22.56 20.08
CA PRO A 61 -5.94 21.20 20.61
C PRO A 61 -7.24 20.74 21.32
N GLY A 62 -7.89 19.72 20.77
CA GLY A 62 -9.12 19.16 21.34
C GLY A 62 -10.39 20.00 21.19
N VAL A 63 -10.39 21.01 20.31
CA VAL A 63 -11.55 21.86 20.03
C VAL A 63 -11.78 21.93 18.52
N TRP A 64 -12.97 21.51 18.07
CA TRP A 64 -13.37 21.58 16.67
C TRP A 64 -13.42 23.02 16.17
N ASP A 65 -12.98 23.24 14.93
CA ASP A 65 -13.40 24.41 14.17
C ASP A 65 -14.88 24.27 13.75
N SER A 66 -15.45 25.35 13.24
CA SER A 66 -16.79 25.45 12.63
C SER A 66 -17.03 24.38 11.56
N VAL A 67 -16.03 24.07 10.75
CA VAL A 67 -16.02 22.96 9.80
C VAL A 67 -15.02 21.94 10.30
N LYS A 68 -15.46 20.72 10.64
CA LYS A 68 -14.59 19.69 11.28
C LYS A 68 -13.57 19.04 10.35
N SER A 69 -13.72 19.16 9.04
CA SER A 69 -12.80 18.62 8.01
C SER A 69 -13.09 19.31 6.68
N ASP A 70 -12.06 19.54 5.88
CA ASP A 70 -12.20 20.07 4.52
C ASP A 70 -12.87 19.05 3.58
N HIS A 71 -12.88 17.77 3.96
CA HIS A 71 -13.61 16.74 3.23
C HIS A 71 -15.07 16.66 3.74
N PRO A 72 -16.08 16.97 2.92
CA PRO A 72 -17.45 17.17 3.40
C PRO A 72 -18.07 15.90 3.99
N THR A 73 -17.74 14.71 3.48
CA THR A 73 -18.26 13.45 4.02
C THR A 73 -17.58 13.04 5.33
N ILE A 74 -16.31 13.39 5.53
CA ILE A 74 -15.61 13.20 6.81
C ILE A 74 -16.23 14.15 7.84
N ALA A 75 -16.41 15.43 7.50
CA ALA A 75 -17.08 16.39 8.37
C ALA A 75 -18.50 15.92 8.74
N ALA A 76 -19.25 15.36 7.78
CA ALA A 76 -20.57 14.79 8.03
C ALA A 76 -20.51 13.60 9.00
N ALA A 77 -19.57 12.66 8.83
CA ALA A 77 -19.39 11.51 9.72
C ALA A 77 -19.02 11.97 11.15
N LEU A 78 -18.06 12.89 11.29
CA LEU A 78 -17.66 13.45 12.59
C LEU A 78 -18.82 14.16 13.32
N ASN A 79 -19.76 14.75 12.57
CA ASN A 79 -20.98 15.33 13.12
C ASN A 79 -22.01 14.26 13.49
N PHE A 80 -22.24 13.28 12.61
CA PHE A 80 -23.22 12.23 12.80
C PHE A 80 -22.91 11.36 14.02
N TYR A 81 -21.65 10.92 14.17
CA TYR A 81 -21.23 10.11 15.31
C TYR A 81 -20.96 10.95 16.57
N GLY A 82 -21.01 12.28 16.48
CA GLY A 82 -20.75 13.15 17.62
C GLY A 82 -19.32 13.04 18.15
N VAL A 83 -18.33 12.86 17.26
CA VAL A 83 -16.94 12.62 17.65
C VAL A 83 -16.43 13.75 18.54
N SER A 84 -15.93 13.38 19.72
CA SER A 84 -15.34 14.29 20.71
C SER A 84 -13.95 14.72 20.26
N ALA A 85 -13.77 16.03 19.99
CA ALA A 85 -12.46 16.59 19.64
C ALA A 85 -11.43 16.35 20.74
N ALA A 86 -11.81 16.55 22.00
CA ALA A 86 -10.94 16.40 23.15
C ALA A 86 -10.45 14.96 23.30
N GLU A 87 -11.34 13.99 23.16
CA GLU A 87 -10.99 12.57 23.26
C GLU A 87 -10.13 12.13 22.06
N LEU A 88 -10.52 12.52 20.84
CA LEU A 88 -9.74 12.21 19.64
C LEU A 88 -8.32 12.77 19.76
N TYR A 89 -8.18 14.05 20.12
CA TYR A 89 -6.88 14.68 20.30
C TYR A 89 -6.06 14.01 21.40
N ALA A 90 -6.67 13.70 22.54
CA ALA A 90 -5.99 13.02 23.64
C ALA A 90 -5.44 11.66 23.22
N GLN A 91 -6.28 10.81 22.60
CA GLN A 91 -5.84 9.50 22.10
C GLN A 91 -4.77 9.64 21.01
N TRP A 92 -4.96 10.55 20.06
CA TRP A 92 -4.04 10.74 18.95
C TRP A 92 -2.67 11.27 19.40
N SER A 93 -2.63 12.10 20.45
CA SER A 93 -1.38 12.62 21.03
C SER A 93 -0.47 11.54 21.62
N THR A 94 -0.99 10.33 21.83
CA THR A 94 -0.21 9.17 22.28
C THR A 94 0.48 8.41 21.14
N LEU A 95 0.11 8.69 19.89
CA LEU A 95 0.70 8.03 18.74
C LEU A 95 2.14 8.48 18.53
N SER A 96 2.99 7.53 18.17
CA SER A 96 4.37 7.77 17.77
C SER A 96 4.58 7.30 16.33
N SER A 97 5.65 7.78 15.70
CA SER A 97 5.99 7.34 14.35
C SER A 97 6.19 5.82 14.31
N ALA A 98 5.62 5.18 13.29
CA ALA A 98 5.77 3.78 12.98
C ALA A 98 6.44 3.60 11.60
N PRO A 99 7.19 2.50 11.38
CA PRO A 99 7.76 2.20 10.07
C PRO A 99 6.68 2.11 8.97
N PRO A 100 6.94 2.51 7.73
CA PRO A 100 5.96 2.44 6.64
C PRO A 100 5.54 1.00 6.32
N LEU A 101 4.33 0.82 5.82
CA LEU A 101 3.83 -0.43 5.26
C LEU A 101 4.24 -0.56 3.78
N ALA A 102 4.63 -1.76 3.39
CA ALA A 102 4.87 -2.15 2.01
C ALA A 102 3.60 -2.75 1.38
N TRP A 103 3.39 -2.51 0.09
CA TRP A 103 2.32 -3.18 -0.66
C TRP A 103 2.60 -4.67 -0.79
N ASN A 104 1.59 -5.51 -0.56
CA ASN A 104 1.65 -6.93 -0.85
C ASN A 104 0.43 -7.38 -1.68
N SER A 105 0.68 -7.81 -2.92
CA SER A 105 -0.40 -8.18 -3.84
C SER A 105 -1.17 -9.44 -3.43
N SER A 106 -0.59 -10.36 -2.66
CA SER A 106 -1.30 -11.51 -2.11
C SER A 106 -2.29 -11.09 -1.01
N LEU A 107 -1.87 -10.17 -0.13
CA LEU A 107 -2.77 -9.55 0.85
C LEU A 107 -3.88 -8.76 0.14
N ASN A 108 -3.57 -8.06 -0.96
CA ASN A 108 -4.57 -7.33 -1.73
C ASN A 108 -5.59 -8.26 -2.39
N THR A 109 -5.13 -9.39 -2.95
CA THR A 109 -6.01 -10.43 -3.49
C THR A 109 -6.95 -10.93 -2.40
N SER A 110 -6.42 -11.23 -1.22
CA SER A 110 -7.21 -11.62 -0.06
C SER A 110 -8.25 -10.58 0.35
N ALA A 111 -7.82 -9.32 0.47
CA ALA A 111 -8.68 -8.20 0.87
C ALA A 111 -9.80 -7.95 -0.15
N THR A 112 -9.48 -7.94 -1.45
CA THR A 112 -10.45 -7.75 -2.53
C THR A 112 -11.50 -8.87 -2.54
N ASN A 113 -11.06 -10.13 -2.37
CA ASN A 113 -11.97 -11.26 -2.25
C ASN A 113 -12.91 -11.13 -1.05
N TYR A 114 -12.41 -10.56 0.06
CA TYR A 114 -13.23 -10.38 1.24
C TYR A 114 -14.20 -9.20 1.13
N SER A 115 -13.80 -8.09 0.48
CA SER A 115 -14.74 -7.02 0.12
C SER A 115 -15.88 -7.54 -0.77
N ASN A 116 -15.57 -8.40 -1.74
CA ASN A 116 -16.58 -9.07 -2.56
C ASN A 116 -17.50 -9.98 -1.72
N THR A 117 -16.94 -10.66 -0.72
CA THR A 117 -17.69 -11.51 0.20
C THR A 117 -18.69 -10.67 1.01
N MET A 118 -18.25 -9.55 1.61
CA MET A 118 -19.13 -8.62 2.34
C MET A 118 -20.27 -8.14 1.45
N VAL A 119 -19.97 -7.71 0.22
CA VAL A 119 -20.99 -7.27 -0.75
C VAL A 119 -22.00 -8.38 -1.06
N SER A 120 -21.52 -9.60 -1.33
CA SER A 120 -22.38 -10.72 -1.72
C SER A 120 -23.30 -11.22 -0.60
N GLN A 121 -22.87 -11.06 0.65
CA GLN A 121 -23.62 -11.51 1.83
C GLN A 121 -24.41 -10.38 2.50
N ASP A 122 -24.27 -9.14 2.00
CA ASP A 122 -24.79 -7.91 2.62
C ASP A 122 -24.50 -7.85 4.12
N GLN A 123 -23.23 -8.11 4.49
CA GLN A 123 -22.77 -8.13 5.89
C GLN A 123 -21.38 -7.52 6.04
N GLN A 124 -21.20 -6.67 7.06
CA GLN A 124 -19.89 -6.20 7.51
C GLN A 124 -19.47 -6.98 8.76
N ALA A 125 -18.76 -8.08 8.58
CA ALA A 125 -18.26 -8.89 9.68
C ALA A 125 -16.92 -9.56 9.35
N HIS A 126 -16.05 -9.73 10.34
CA HIS A 126 -14.74 -10.38 10.20
C HIS A 126 -14.81 -11.90 9.96
N GLY A 127 -15.94 -12.52 10.32
CA GLY A 127 -16.10 -13.98 10.38
C GLY A 127 -17.11 -14.55 9.38
N ILE A 128 -17.44 -13.84 8.30
CA ILE A 128 -18.38 -14.34 7.29
C ILE A 128 -17.90 -15.70 6.75
N GLY A 129 -18.75 -16.72 6.86
CA GLY A 129 -18.44 -18.09 6.48
C GLY A 129 -17.47 -18.84 7.43
N GLY A 130 -17.18 -18.29 8.62
CA GLY A 130 -16.33 -18.93 9.63
C GLY A 130 -14.82 -18.88 9.34
N GLN A 131 -14.38 -18.08 8.37
CA GLN A 131 -12.96 -17.97 8.02
C GLN A 131 -12.21 -17.05 8.98
N THR A 132 -11.04 -17.48 9.43
CA THR A 132 -10.10 -16.62 10.17
C THR A 132 -9.30 -15.72 9.23
N VAL A 133 -8.73 -14.62 9.75
CA VAL A 133 -7.81 -13.75 8.99
C VAL A 133 -6.67 -14.55 8.36
N SER A 134 -6.06 -15.47 9.12
CA SER A 134 -4.99 -16.34 8.64
C SER A 134 -5.42 -17.20 7.45
N GLN A 135 -6.62 -17.78 7.48
CA GLN A 135 -7.14 -18.56 6.36
C GLN A 135 -7.34 -17.69 5.12
N LYS A 136 -7.87 -16.47 5.30
CA LYS A 136 -8.11 -15.52 4.21
C LYS A 136 -6.80 -15.09 3.54
N ILE A 137 -5.77 -14.72 4.30
CA ILE A 137 -4.51 -14.24 3.71
C ILE A 137 -3.76 -15.37 2.99
N ILE A 138 -3.77 -16.60 3.53
CA ILE A 138 -3.19 -17.78 2.89
C ILE A 138 -3.94 -18.11 1.60
N ALA A 139 -5.28 -18.03 1.60
CA ALA A 139 -6.09 -18.23 0.41
C ALA A 139 -5.84 -17.16 -0.68
N GLY A 140 -5.43 -15.95 -0.28
CA GLY A 140 -4.95 -14.90 -1.19
C GLY A 140 -3.52 -15.12 -1.72
N GLY A 141 -2.83 -16.19 -1.28
CA GLY A 141 -1.47 -16.51 -1.70
C GLY A 141 -0.37 -15.88 -0.84
N TYR A 142 -0.69 -15.40 0.37
CA TYR A 142 0.33 -14.92 1.30
C TYR A 142 1.12 -16.10 1.88
N SER A 143 2.40 -15.88 2.20
CA SER A 143 3.27 -16.92 2.77
C SER A 143 2.64 -17.53 4.01
N SER A 144 2.81 -18.84 4.22
CA SER A 144 2.44 -19.51 5.48
C SER A 144 3.45 -19.22 6.61
N GLN A 145 4.56 -18.54 6.31
CA GLN A 145 5.57 -18.09 7.27
C GLN A 145 5.34 -16.62 7.60
N TRP A 146 4.42 -16.37 8.51
CA TRP A 146 4.05 -15.04 8.98
C TRP A 146 4.00 -14.99 10.51
N LEU A 147 4.10 -13.78 11.07
CA LEU A 147 4.11 -13.51 12.52
C LEU A 147 2.75 -12.98 12.99
N GLU A 148 2.42 -11.75 12.61
CA GLU A 148 1.14 -11.10 12.89
C GLU A 148 0.33 -10.93 11.60
N ALA A 149 -0.99 -10.93 11.77
CA ALA A 149 -1.93 -10.61 10.71
C ALA A 149 -3.14 -9.87 11.32
N ALA A 150 -3.66 -8.88 10.60
CA ALA A 150 -4.80 -8.08 11.02
C ALA A 150 -5.75 -7.81 9.85
N GLU A 151 -6.98 -7.44 10.20
CA GLU A 151 -8.04 -7.10 9.25
C GLU A 151 -8.79 -5.85 9.73
N SER A 152 -9.01 -4.92 8.81
CA SER A 152 -9.90 -3.76 9.02
C SER A 152 -10.95 -3.72 7.92
N LEU A 153 -12.20 -3.39 8.28
CA LEU A 153 -13.36 -3.44 7.39
C LEU A 153 -14.13 -2.14 7.45
N PHE A 154 -14.60 -1.65 6.30
CA PHE A 154 -15.54 -0.53 6.26
C PHE A 154 -16.41 -0.60 4.99
N ALA A 155 -17.71 -0.77 5.16
CA ALA A 155 -18.63 -1.09 4.07
C ALA A 155 -19.39 0.11 3.49
N THR A 156 -19.20 1.30 4.05
CA THR A 156 -19.92 2.53 3.68
C THR A 156 -18.97 3.68 3.34
N GLY A 157 -17.79 3.34 2.82
CA GLY A 157 -16.83 4.33 2.32
C GLY A 157 -17.40 5.10 1.13
N VAL A 158 -17.12 6.40 1.05
CA VAL A 158 -17.51 7.23 -0.11
C VAL A 158 -16.38 7.30 -1.14
N ASP A 159 -15.15 7.41 -0.65
CA ASP A 159 -13.90 7.49 -1.40
C ASP A 159 -12.74 7.06 -0.49
N VAL A 160 -11.52 7.08 -1.03
CA VAL A 160 -10.30 6.65 -0.33
C VAL A 160 -10.04 7.49 0.92
N LEU A 161 -10.17 8.81 0.86
CA LEU A 161 -9.91 9.68 2.01
C LEU A 161 -10.92 9.45 3.12
N HIS A 162 -12.21 9.33 2.78
CA HIS A 162 -13.25 9.00 3.73
C HIS A 162 -13.03 7.62 4.36
N GLY A 163 -12.64 6.61 3.57
CA GLY A 163 -12.33 5.27 4.06
C GLY A 163 -11.12 5.26 4.99
N HIS A 164 -10.05 5.97 4.64
CA HIS A 164 -8.87 6.13 5.50
C HIS A 164 -9.23 6.80 6.82
N ALA A 165 -9.92 7.94 6.76
CA ALA A 165 -10.32 8.66 7.95
C ALA A 165 -11.25 7.83 8.85
N ALA A 166 -12.14 7.00 8.27
CA ALA A 166 -13.00 6.12 9.02
C ALA A 166 -12.20 5.14 9.89
N LEU A 167 -11.17 4.52 9.32
CA LEU A 167 -10.32 3.56 10.01
C LEU A 167 -9.28 4.24 10.92
N ALA A 168 -8.78 5.40 10.53
CA ALA A 168 -7.76 6.14 11.25
C ALA A 168 -8.33 6.86 12.49
N ILE A 169 -9.48 7.54 12.36
CA ILE A 169 -10.18 8.15 13.50
C ILE A 169 -10.92 7.08 14.30
N ASP A 170 -11.39 6.03 13.62
CA ASP A 170 -12.19 4.95 14.17
C ASP A 170 -13.52 5.44 14.76
N TRP A 171 -14.25 6.24 13.98
CA TRP A 171 -15.58 6.66 14.36
C TRP A 171 -16.57 5.50 14.25
N GLY A 172 -17.60 5.50 15.09
CA GLY A 172 -18.62 4.47 15.03
C GLY A 172 -19.41 4.31 16.33
N PRO A 173 -20.15 3.19 16.47
CA PRO A 173 -20.82 2.83 17.72
C PRO A 173 -19.82 2.77 18.87
N ASP A 174 -19.93 3.72 19.80
CA ASP A 174 -18.90 4.04 20.80
C ASP A 174 -19.04 3.26 22.13
N GLY A 175 -19.87 2.20 22.11
CA GLY A 175 -20.18 1.40 23.29
C GLY A 175 -20.94 2.16 24.40
N GLY A 176 -21.49 3.34 24.10
CA GLY A 176 -22.16 4.20 25.07
C GLY A 176 -21.22 5.17 25.80
N SER A 177 -19.97 5.32 25.34
CA SER A 177 -19.01 6.28 25.92
C SER A 177 -19.39 7.74 25.70
N GLY A 178 -20.22 8.04 24.69
CA GLY A 178 -20.59 9.39 24.29
C GLY A 178 -19.49 10.14 23.56
N THR A 179 -18.45 9.45 23.10
CA THR A 179 -17.28 10.03 22.43
C THR A 179 -17.39 9.96 20.91
N GLY A 180 -18.26 9.12 20.36
CA GLY A 180 -18.35 8.86 18.92
C GLY A 180 -17.20 8.02 18.35
N LEU A 181 -16.28 7.56 19.19
CA LEU A 181 -15.12 6.73 18.81
C LEU A 181 -15.37 5.27 19.22
N GLN A 182 -15.01 4.32 18.36
CA GLN A 182 -15.19 2.90 18.67
C GLN A 182 -14.34 2.46 19.87
N PRO A 183 -14.84 1.53 20.71
CA PRO A 183 -14.07 1.03 21.86
C PRO A 183 -12.70 0.48 21.44
N GLY A 184 -11.64 1.03 22.03
CA GLY A 184 -10.25 0.62 21.78
C GLY A 184 -9.64 1.17 20.49
N THR A 185 -10.43 1.74 19.58
CA THR A 185 -9.94 2.25 18.28
C THR A 185 -9.05 1.25 17.52
N SER A 186 -9.46 -0.03 17.49
CA SER A 186 -8.64 -1.15 17.03
C SER A 186 -8.21 -1.03 15.57
N HIS A 187 -8.96 -0.32 14.72
CA HIS A 187 -8.55 -0.04 13.34
C HIS A 187 -7.32 0.87 13.32
N ARG A 188 -7.34 1.95 14.11
CA ARG A 188 -6.20 2.86 14.26
C ARG A 188 -5.00 2.16 14.90
N GLU A 189 -5.22 1.35 15.94
CA GLU A 189 -4.14 0.58 16.57
C GLU A 189 -3.45 -0.36 15.56
N THR A 190 -4.23 -0.99 14.68
CA THR A 190 -3.71 -1.81 13.59
C THR A 190 -2.91 -0.98 12.60
N LEU A 191 -3.47 0.16 12.14
CA LEU A 191 -2.81 1.08 11.21
C LEU A 191 -1.51 1.67 11.77
N MET A 192 -1.36 1.78 13.09
CA MET A 192 -0.16 2.31 13.77
C MET A 192 0.76 1.23 14.34
N SER A 193 0.43 -0.05 14.21
CA SER A 193 1.27 -1.13 14.75
C SER A 193 2.62 -1.19 14.03
N ALA A 194 3.71 -1.04 14.78
CA ALA A 194 5.08 -1.22 14.28
C ALA A 194 5.41 -2.69 13.94
N ARG A 195 4.58 -3.64 14.40
CA ARG A 195 4.75 -5.09 14.18
C ARG A 195 4.21 -5.56 12.83
N ILE A 196 3.44 -4.72 12.14
CA ILE A 196 2.89 -4.95 10.81
C ILE A 196 3.78 -4.25 9.77
N LYS A 197 4.16 -4.97 8.70
CA LYS A 197 5.10 -4.49 7.67
C LYS A 197 4.50 -4.45 6.28
N GLU A 198 3.48 -5.24 6.01
CA GLU A 198 2.91 -5.39 4.68
C GLU A 198 1.39 -5.23 4.75
N ILE A 199 0.81 -4.66 3.69
CA ILE A 199 -0.63 -4.45 3.59
C ILE A 199 -1.11 -4.68 2.16
N GLY A 200 -2.32 -5.20 2.05
CA GLY A 200 -3.13 -5.16 0.85
C GLY A 200 -4.45 -4.47 1.13
N ILE A 201 -4.87 -3.60 0.21
CA ILE A 201 -6.05 -2.74 0.35
C ILE A 201 -7.03 -3.10 -0.76
N GLY A 202 -8.02 -3.93 -0.44
CA GLY A 202 -9.05 -4.35 -1.38
C GLY A 202 -10.30 -3.52 -1.21
N PHE A 203 -10.94 -3.15 -2.31
CA PHE A 203 -12.28 -2.57 -2.26
C PHE A 203 -13.13 -2.90 -3.49
N GLN A 204 -14.45 -2.94 -3.29
CA GLN A 204 -15.45 -3.10 -4.35
C GLN A 204 -16.21 -1.79 -4.55
N THR A 205 -16.37 -1.36 -5.81
CA THR A 205 -17.00 -0.08 -6.18
C THR A 205 -18.12 -0.18 -7.22
N ILE A 206 -18.17 -1.29 -7.97
CA ILE A 206 -19.03 -1.40 -9.16
C ILE A 206 -20.16 -2.42 -8.99
N SER A 207 -19.92 -3.49 -8.23
CA SER A 207 -20.82 -4.64 -8.13
C SER A 207 -21.60 -4.67 -6.81
N ILE A 208 -21.97 -3.50 -6.28
CA ILE A 208 -22.74 -3.37 -5.03
C ILE A 208 -24.24 -3.32 -5.37
N PRO A 209 -25.04 -4.35 -5.01
CA PRO A 209 -26.47 -4.34 -5.29
C PRO A 209 -27.17 -3.21 -4.55
N GLY A 210 -28.03 -2.44 -5.23
CA GLY A 210 -28.85 -1.41 -4.58
C GLY A 210 -29.91 -1.95 -3.60
N SER A 211 -30.07 -3.27 -3.53
CA SER A 211 -30.89 -3.96 -2.52
C SER A 211 -30.14 -4.21 -1.20
N ASN A 212 -28.82 -4.02 -1.16
CA ASN A 212 -28.05 -4.14 0.06
C ASN A 212 -28.48 -3.07 1.07
N THR A 213 -28.54 -3.46 2.33
CA THR A 213 -28.98 -2.60 3.45
C THR A 213 -27.89 -2.38 4.49
N GLU A 214 -26.89 -3.26 4.55
CA GLU A 214 -25.75 -3.15 5.46
C GLU A 214 -24.49 -2.72 4.70
N VAL A 215 -24.22 -3.37 3.56
CA VAL A 215 -23.04 -3.13 2.72
C VAL A 215 -23.43 -2.29 1.51
N THR A 216 -23.55 -0.99 1.75
CA THR A 216 -24.17 -0.03 0.80
C THR A 216 -23.17 0.74 -0.08
N GLY A 217 -21.88 0.75 0.28
CA GLY A 217 -20.84 1.44 -0.49
C GLY A 217 -20.94 2.97 -0.44
N PRO A 218 -20.50 3.69 -1.50
CA PRO A 218 -20.02 3.19 -2.80
C PRO A 218 -18.63 2.52 -2.80
N LEU A 219 -17.90 2.56 -1.68
CA LEU A 219 -16.59 1.92 -1.51
C LEU A 219 -16.64 0.95 -0.34
N VAL A 220 -16.63 -0.36 -0.63
CA VAL A 220 -16.64 -1.43 0.39
C VAL A 220 -15.24 -1.96 0.55
N ILE A 221 -14.67 -1.84 1.75
CA ILE A 221 -13.23 -1.88 1.97
C ILE A 221 -12.86 -3.03 2.90
N THR A 222 -11.80 -3.74 2.52
CA THR A 222 -11.03 -4.59 3.42
C THR A 222 -9.56 -4.19 3.35
N GLN A 223 -8.91 -4.07 4.50
CA GLN A 223 -7.46 -4.05 4.60
C GLN A 223 -7.00 -5.33 5.28
N HIS A 224 -6.14 -6.08 4.61
CA HIS A 224 -5.42 -7.19 5.23
C HIS A 224 -3.97 -6.82 5.34
N SER A 225 -3.41 -6.96 6.53
CA SER A 225 -2.02 -6.62 6.80
C SER A 225 -1.35 -7.75 7.55
N ALA A 226 -0.06 -7.94 7.32
CA ALA A 226 0.69 -9.00 7.97
C ALA A 226 2.20 -8.74 7.94
N THR A 227 2.97 -9.62 8.57
CA THR A 227 4.42 -9.58 8.57
C THR A 227 5.02 -10.94 8.30
N GLN A 228 5.87 -11.05 7.28
CA GLN A 228 6.64 -12.26 7.01
C GLN A 228 7.89 -12.37 7.88
N TYR A 229 8.36 -13.60 8.03
CA TYR A 229 9.68 -13.91 8.58
C TYR A 229 10.31 -15.08 7.81
N ARG A 230 11.62 -15.23 7.95
CA ARG A 230 12.37 -16.38 7.43
C ARG A 230 13.29 -16.96 8.50
N SER A 231 13.63 -18.23 8.35
CA SER A 231 14.70 -18.87 9.14
C SER A 231 16.06 -18.62 8.50
N THR A 232 17.07 -18.35 9.32
CA THR A 232 18.49 -18.27 8.90
C THR A 232 19.27 -19.55 9.21
N GLY A 233 18.63 -20.56 9.79
CA GLY A 233 19.28 -21.73 10.39
C GLY A 233 19.84 -21.48 11.80
N SER A 234 20.18 -20.23 12.14
CA SER A 234 20.63 -19.81 13.48
C SER A 234 19.58 -19.02 14.27
N GLY A 235 18.48 -18.64 13.62
CA GLY A 235 17.39 -17.87 14.22
C GLY A 235 16.32 -17.51 13.19
N PHE A 236 15.50 -16.53 13.54
CA PHE A 236 14.44 -15.99 12.69
C PHE A 236 14.67 -14.51 12.44
N VAL A 237 14.39 -14.06 11.21
CA VAL A 237 14.53 -12.66 10.81
C VAL A 237 13.28 -12.22 10.06
N SER A 238 12.79 -11.02 10.35
CA SER A 238 11.84 -10.29 9.51
C SER A 238 12.59 -9.15 8.82
N ASP A 239 12.93 -9.34 7.54
CA ASP A 239 13.72 -8.38 6.76
C ASP A 239 12.94 -7.10 6.48
N ALA A 240 13.61 -5.95 6.50
CA ALA A 240 13.01 -4.69 6.08
C ALA A 240 12.65 -4.71 4.60
N ILE A 241 11.66 -3.89 4.26
CA ILE A 241 11.27 -3.58 2.88
C ILE A 241 11.48 -2.08 2.70
N LEU A 242 12.21 -1.70 1.65
CA LEU A 242 12.17 -0.35 1.15
C LEU A 242 10.91 -0.20 0.30
N THR A 243 10.00 0.65 0.75
CA THR A 243 8.75 0.98 0.05
C THR A 243 8.75 2.45 -0.35
N GLY A 244 7.95 2.81 -1.34
CA GLY A 244 7.91 4.18 -1.81
C GLY A 244 7.19 4.37 -3.11
N VAL A 245 7.27 5.60 -3.63
CA VAL A 245 6.63 6.00 -4.88
C VAL A 245 7.49 6.98 -5.68
N VAL A 246 7.46 6.83 -6.99
CA VAL A 246 7.94 7.82 -7.95
C VAL A 246 6.73 8.42 -8.65
N TYR A 247 6.60 9.74 -8.65
CA TYR A 247 5.40 10.41 -9.16
C TYR A 247 5.68 11.79 -9.73
N ALA A 248 4.81 12.27 -10.62
CA ALA A 248 4.80 13.62 -11.14
C ALA A 248 3.64 14.42 -10.53
N ASP A 249 3.95 15.26 -9.54
CA ASP A 249 3.06 16.20 -8.82
C ASP A 249 2.48 17.25 -9.80
N SER A 250 1.52 16.83 -10.62
CA SER A 250 1.08 17.52 -11.84
C SER A 250 -0.44 17.53 -12.03
N ILE A 251 -1.16 16.65 -11.35
CA ILE A 251 -2.62 16.63 -11.18
C ILE A 251 -3.00 17.54 -10.02
N ALA A 252 -2.38 17.33 -8.85
CA ALA A 252 -2.42 18.27 -7.73
C ALA A 252 -0.99 18.72 -7.44
N ALA A 253 -0.80 19.99 -7.11
CA ALA A 253 0.51 20.52 -6.72
C ALA A 253 0.56 20.61 -5.20
N ASP A 254 0.60 19.46 -4.54
CA ASP A 254 0.53 19.31 -3.08
C ASP A 254 1.74 18.59 -2.48
N LEU A 255 2.76 18.31 -3.31
CA LEU A 255 3.98 17.59 -2.92
C LEU A 255 3.67 16.19 -2.37
N PHE A 256 2.60 15.58 -2.89
CA PHE A 256 2.15 14.26 -2.49
C PHE A 256 1.61 13.48 -3.70
N TYR A 257 1.58 12.15 -3.59
CA TYR A 257 1.04 11.33 -4.66
C TYR A 257 -0.46 11.57 -4.82
N THR A 258 -0.89 12.00 -6.00
CA THR A 258 -2.30 11.99 -6.41
C THR A 258 -2.56 10.80 -7.35
N PRO A 259 -3.71 10.08 -7.23
CA PRO A 259 -4.05 9.01 -8.15
C PRO A 259 -3.88 9.41 -9.63
N GLY A 260 -3.00 8.69 -10.34
CA GLY A 260 -2.71 8.91 -11.76
C GLY A 260 -1.37 9.60 -12.03
N GLU A 261 -0.65 10.06 -11.00
CA GLU A 261 0.65 10.71 -11.13
C GLU A 261 1.84 9.75 -11.11
N GLY A 262 1.59 8.48 -10.84
CA GLY A 262 2.61 7.46 -10.71
C GLY A 262 3.48 7.30 -11.95
N TRP A 263 4.80 7.26 -11.75
CA TRP A 263 5.75 7.06 -12.83
C TRP A 263 6.21 5.61 -12.88
N ALA A 264 5.55 4.84 -13.75
CA ALA A 264 5.81 3.41 -13.93
C ALA A 264 7.14 3.11 -14.61
N GLY A 265 7.70 1.92 -14.34
CA GLY A 265 8.88 1.42 -15.03
C GLY A 265 10.19 2.11 -14.63
N THR A 266 10.18 2.93 -13.57
CA THR A 266 11.36 3.65 -13.09
C THR A 266 12.26 2.69 -12.31
N GLN A 267 13.54 2.64 -12.69
CA GLN A 267 14.51 1.82 -11.98
C GLN A 267 14.85 2.44 -10.62
N ILE A 268 14.85 1.60 -9.58
CA ILE A 268 15.31 1.95 -8.23
C ILE A 268 16.55 1.12 -7.92
N PHE A 269 17.58 1.78 -7.39
CA PHE A 269 18.84 1.17 -6.97
C PHE A 269 19.13 1.47 -5.51
N ILE A 270 19.69 0.50 -4.80
CA ILE A 270 20.08 0.63 -3.41
C ILE A 270 21.54 0.25 -3.27
N PHE A 271 22.33 1.19 -2.77
CA PHE A 271 23.77 1.05 -2.59
C PHE A 271 24.14 1.05 -1.10
N ASP A 272 25.23 0.37 -0.79
CA ASP A 272 26.06 0.73 0.36
C ASP A 272 26.67 2.11 0.09
N ASP A 273 26.39 3.08 0.96
CA ASP A 273 26.82 4.47 0.75
C ASP A 273 28.34 4.64 0.87
N LEU A 274 28.99 3.83 1.69
CA LEU A 274 30.44 3.89 1.92
C LEU A 274 31.23 3.20 0.80
N THR A 275 30.80 2.01 0.39
CA THR A 275 31.54 1.20 -0.59
C THR A 275 31.10 1.43 -2.03
N ASN A 276 29.99 2.14 -2.23
CA ASN A 276 29.35 2.36 -3.52
C ASN A 276 28.96 1.04 -4.23
N GLN A 277 28.78 -0.04 -3.46
CA GLN A 277 28.36 -1.34 -3.98
C GLN A 277 26.84 -1.35 -4.15
N LEU A 278 26.35 -1.74 -5.33
CA LEU A 278 24.93 -2.02 -5.56
C LEU A 278 24.52 -3.29 -4.79
N LEU A 279 23.57 -3.17 -3.87
CA LEU A 279 23.11 -4.25 -3.01
C LEU A 279 21.76 -4.83 -3.44
N ALA A 280 20.86 -3.96 -3.92
CA ALA A 280 19.53 -4.36 -4.37
C ALA A 280 19.00 -3.39 -5.43
N SER A 281 17.98 -3.84 -6.17
CA SER A 281 17.33 -3.06 -7.21
C SER A 281 15.89 -3.52 -7.41
N GLY A 282 15.02 -2.62 -7.87
CA GLY A 282 13.63 -2.91 -8.21
C GLY A 282 13.10 -1.91 -9.23
N VAL A 283 11.87 -2.08 -9.67
CA VAL A 283 11.24 -1.19 -10.65
C VAL A 283 9.88 -0.77 -10.11
N THR A 284 9.47 0.47 -10.40
CA THR A 284 8.14 0.93 -10.02
C THR A 284 7.04 0.20 -10.81
N ASN A 285 5.95 -0.10 -10.11
CA ASN A 285 4.73 -0.66 -10.66
C ASN A 285 3.97 0.37 -11.53
N SER A 286 2.85 -0.05 -12.13
CA SER A 286 2.02 0.83 -12.98
C SER A 286 1.46 2.08 -12.28
N ALA A 287 1.34 2.07 -10.95
CA ALA A 287 0.94 3.22 -10.14
C ALA A 287 2.13 4.03 -9.59
N GLY A 288 3.37 3.73 -10.01
CA GLY A 288 4.59 4.41 -9.58
C GLY A 288 5.18 3.92 -8.25
N GLY A 289 4.51 3.01 -7.56
CA GLY A 289 4.97 2.46 -6.28
C GLY A 289 6.07 1.41 -6.43
N PHE A 290 6.90 1.21 -5.42
CA PHE A 290 7.91 0.14 -5.40
C PHE A 290 8.05 -0.49 -4.02
N ASN A 291 8.43 -1.76 -3.98
CA ASN A 291 8.69 -2.52 -2.75
C ASN A 291 9.90 -3.42 -2.99
N ILE A 292 10.99 -3.22 -2.27
CA ILE A 292 12.26 -3.93 -2.45
C ILE A 292 12.68 -4.53 -1.11
N ALA A 293 12.73 -5.87 -1.05
CA ALA A 293 13.21 -6.57 0.14
C ALA A 293 14.71 -6.26 0.38
N LEU A 294 15.04 -5.90 1.62
CA LEU A 294 16.39 -5.56 2.06
C LEU A 294 17.06 -6.78 2.72
N THR A 295 16.86 -7.95 2.13
CA THR A 295 17.38 -9.22 2.65
C THR A 295 18.89 -9.19 2.76
N GLY A 296 19.41 -9.45 3.96
CA GLY A 296 20.86 -9.47 4.21
C GLY A 296 21.48 -8.11 4.48
N PHE A 297 20.67 -7.05 4.53
CA PHE A 297 21.14 -5.73 4.97
C PHE A 297 21.38 -5.75 6.48
N THR A 298 22.32 -4.92 6.92
CA THR A 298 22.79 -4.83 8.31
C THR A 298 22.29 -3.55 8.99
N ASP A 299 22.01 -3.66 10.28
CA ASP A 299 21.61 -2.56 11.17
C ASP A 299 22.74 -1.54 11.34
N GLY A 300 22.39 -0.26 11.51
CA GLY A 300 23.35 0.83 11.74
C GLY A 300 24.27 1.21 10.57
N MET A 301 24.14 0.55 9.41
CA MET A 301 24.81 0.97 8.17
C MET A 301 24.02 2.06 7.42
N LEU A 302 24.74 2.96 6.75
CA LEU A 302 24.16 3.97 5.88
C LEU A 302 24.03 3.40 4.46
N TYR A 303 22.81 3.42 3.95
CA TYR A 303 22.48 3.05 2.58
C TYR A 303 22.01 4.27 1.81
N ARG A 304 22.09 4.16 0.49
CA ARG A 304 21.64 5.18 -0.45
C ARG A 304 20.69 4.57 -1.47
N VAL A 305 19.52 5.18 -1.64
CA VAL A 305 18.56 4.85 -2.70
C VAL A 305 18.60 5.89 -3.80
N GLU A 306 18.55 5.41 -5.04
CA GLU A 306 18.56 6.22 -6.25
C GLU A 306 17.46 5.80 -7.21
N ALA A 307 16.89 6.78 -7.91
CA ALA A 307 16.03 6.58 -9.06
C ALA A 307 16.68 7.29 -10.27
N PRO A 308 17.71 6.70 -10.89
CA PRO A 308 18.60 7.40 -11.81
C PRO A 308 17.88 8.04 -13.00
N ASP A 309 16.81 7.42 -13.49
CA ASP A 309 16.03 7.92 -14.64
C ASP A 309 15.27 9.22 -14.33
N THR A 310 15.16 9.59 -13.06
CA THR A 310 14.45 10.80 -12.61
C THR A 310 15.32 12.06 -12.62
N GLY A 311 16.65 11.91 -12.62
CA GLY A 311 17.59 13.02 -12.43
C GLY A 311 17.56 13.65 -11.02
N LEU A 312 16.81 13.08 -10.08
CA LEU A 312 16.72 13.57 -8.70
C LEU A 312 17.92 13.10 -7.87
N ALA A 313 18.21 13.86 -6.80
CA ALA A 313 19.25 13.49 -5.86
C ALA A 313 18.91 12.18 -5.13
N SER A 314 19.95 11.40 -4.82
CA SER A 314 19.83 10.21 -4.00
C SER A 314 19.33 10.54 -2.59
N GLN A 315 18.61 9.61 -1.97
CA GLN A 315 18.22 9.70 -0.56
C GLN A 315 18.98 8.65 0.25
N THR A 316 19.29 8.96 1.51
CA THR A 316 20.00 8.04 2.39
C THR A 316 19.10 7.54 3.51
N PHE A 317 19.31 6.31 3.96
CA PHE A 317 18.61 5.74 5.10
C PHE A 317 19.51 4.79 5.89
N THR A 318 19.18 4.59 7.16
CA THR A 318 19.73 3.52 7.99
C THR A 318 18.63 2.52 8.30
N LEU A 319 19.00 1.25 8.49
CA LEU A 319 18.09 0.29 9.09
C LEU A 319 18.15 0.40 10.60
N ASN A 320 17.00 0.14 11.24
CA ASN A 320 16.88 -0.10 12.66
C ASN A 320 16.45 -1.55 12.85
N ALA A 321 17.14 -2.27 13.73
CA ALA A 321 16.75 -3.61 14.13
C ALA A 321 16.42 -3.69 15.63
N HIS A 322 15.43 -4.48 15.96
CA HIS A 322 15.07 -4.83 17.34
C HIS A 322 14.70 -6.31 17.43
N THR A 323 14.55 -6.83 18.65
CA THR A 323 14.14 -8.23 18.84
C THR A 323 12.69 -8.28 19.26
N GLU A 324 11.89 -9.05 18.51
CA GLU A 324 10.53 -9.39 18.86
C GLU A 324 10.41 -10.85 19.29
N VAL A 325 9.43 -11.18 20.15
CA VAL A 325 9.29 -12.54 20.70
C VAL A 325 7.95 -13.15 20.28
N TYR A 326 8.01 -14.13 19.38
CA TYR A 326 6.85 -14.89 18.89
C TYR A 326 6.98 -16.37 19.31
N GLY A 327 7.20 -16.61 20.61
CA GLY A 327 7.60 -17.92 21.15
C GLY A 327 9.08 -18.26 20.93
N ALA A 328 9.74 -17.59 19.98
CA ALA A 328 11.19 -17.54 19.82
C ALA A 328 11.61 -16.10 19.45
N PRO A 329 12.87 -15.69 19.72
CA PRO A 329 13.38 -14.41 19.27
C PRO A 329 13.40 -14.30 17.74
N VAL A 330 12.87 -13.19 17.23
CA VAL A 330 12.92 -12.79 15.83
C VAL A 330 13.66 -11.46 15.74
N LEU A 331 14.74 -11.41 14.97
CA LEU A 331 15.38 -10.15 14.63
C LEU A 331 14.50 -9.41 13.63
N PHE A 332 13.99 -8.25 14.03
CA PHE A 332 12.97 -7.51 13.32
C PHE A 332 13.57 -6.19 12.81
N TYR A 333 13.61 -6.02 11.48
CA TYR A 333 14.10 -4.80 10.86
C TYR A 333 12.94 -3.91 10.45
N ASP A 334 13.00 -2.62 10.78
CA ASP A 334 11.97 -1.67 10.40
C ASP A 334 12.01 -1.39 8.89
N ASN A 335 10.84 -1.31 8.26
CA ASN A 335 10.73 -0.84 6.88
C ASN A 335 11.22 0.61 6.76
N VAL A 336 11.58 1.00 5.54
CA VAL A 336 12.03 2.36 5.23
C VAL A 336 11.28 2.90 4.02
N TYR A 337 11.15 4.22 3.96
CA TYR A 337 10.39 4.90 2.90
C TYR A 337 11.31 5.80 2.08
N ALA A 338 11.10 5.85 0.76
CA ALA A 338 11.68 6.86 -0.11
C ALA A 338 10.68 7.29 -1.19
N ALA A 339 10.68 8.59 -1.54
CA ALA A 339 9.81 9.08 -2.61
C ALA A 339 10.54 10.04 -3.53
N PHE A 340 10.28 9.92 -4.82
CA PHE A 340 10.93 10.70 -5.86
C PHE A 340 9.87 11.49 -6.63
N GLN A 341 9.73 12.76 -6.29
CA GLN A 341 8.82 13.69 -6.97
C GLN A 341 9.53 14.26 -8.20
N ILE A 342 9.08 13.86 -9.38
CA ILE A 342 9.63 14.35 -10.63
C ILE A 342 8.97 15.69 -10.94
N VAL A 343 9.79 16.71 -11.11
CA VAL A 343 9.33 18.02 -11.58
C VAL A 343 9.26 17.96 -13.09
N PRO A 344 8.09 18.17 -13.73
CA PRO A 344 8.03 18.29 -15.18
C PRO A 344 8.92 19.46 -15.60
N GLU A 345 9.95 19.20 -16.42
CA GLU A 345 10.78 20.25 -17.01
C GLU A 345 9.86 21.32 -17.64
N PRO A 346 10.01 22.62 -17.32
CA PRO A 346 9.15 23.67 -17.86
C PRO A 346 9.27 23.88 -19.39
N GLY A 347 9.97 23.01 -20.12
CA GLY A 347 10.44 23.25 -21.49
C GLY A 347 9.60 22.68 -22.63
N THR A 348 8.81 21.61 -22.46
CA THR A 348 8.24 20.90 -23.63
C THR A 348 7.02 21.58 -24.26
N LEU A 349 6.23 22.33 -23.47
CA LEU A 349 5.14 23.16 -24.02
C LEU A 349 5.66 24.50 -24.60
N GLY A 350 6.77 25.04 -24.05
CA GLY A 350 7.39 26.28 -24.55
C GLY A 350 8.14 26.11 -25.88
N LEU A 351 8.82 24.98 -26.09
CA LEU A 351 9.57 24.73 -27.33
C LEU A 351 8.70 24.43 -28.55
N LEU A 352 7.50 23.87 -28.37
CA LEU A 352 6.51 23.71 -29.45
C LEU A 352 5.87 25.06 -29.84
N ALA A 353 5.76 26.02 -28.91
CA ALA A 353 5.29 27.36 -29.22
C ALA A 353 6.33 28.18 -30.03
N ILE A 354 7.63 28.03 -29.74
CA ILE A 354 8.69 28.77 -30.44
C ILE A 354 8.95 28.22 -31.86
N SER A 355 8.83 26.91 -32.06
CA SER A 355 8.97 26.30 -33.40
C SER A 355 7.77 26.58 -34.31
N GLY A 356 6.58 26.83 -33.76
CA GLY A 356 5.40 27.29 -34.52
C GLY A 356 5.51 28.74 -35.02
N VAL A 357 6.12 29.65 -34.25
CA VAL A 357 6.23 31.08 -34.63
C VAL A 357 7.31 31.31 -35.70
N LEU A 358 8.37 30.50 -35.74
CA LEU A 358 9.43 30.63 -36.75
C LEU A 358 9.05 30.07 -38.13
N LEU A 359 8.04 29.20 -38.22
CA LEU A 359 7.55 28.67 -39.50
C LEU A 359 6.55 29.60 -40.21
N PHE A 360 5.94 30.56 -39.50
CA PHE A 360 4.99 31.52 -40.08
C PHE A 360 5.59 32.87 -40.51
N GLN A 361 6.87 33.15 -40.21
CA GLN A 361 7.53 34.40 -40.62
C GLN A 361 8.25 34.35 -41.98
N ARG A 362 8.16 33.27 -42.75
CA ARG A 362 8.86 33.14 -44.05
C ARG A 362 8.00 33.07 -45.32
N ARG A 363 6.74 33.51 -45.27
CA ARG A 363 5.93 33.71 -46.49
C ARG A 363 5.14 35.01 -46.44
N ARG A 364 5.80 36.13 -46.72
CA ARG A 364 5.17 37.33 -47.28
C ARG A 364 6.21 38.29 -47.86
N SER A 365 6.60 38.00 -49.10
CA SER A 365 7.11 38.98 -50.05
C SER A 365 7.28 38.30 -51.40
N LEU A 366 6.29 38.45 -52.29
CA LEU A 366 6.42 38.68 -53.73
C LEU A 366 5.02 38.68 -54.36
N LEU A 367 4.77 39.73 -55.16
CA LEU A 367 3.58 40.14 -55.92
C LEU A 367 2.53 40.96 -55.14
#